data_AF-A0A349K510-F1
#
_entry.id   AF-A0A349K510-F1
#
_cell.length_a   1.000
_cell.length_b   1.000
_cell.length_c   1.000
_cell.angle_alpha   90.00
_cell.angle_beta   90.00
_cell.angle_gamma   90.00
#
_symmetry.space_group_name_H-M   'P 1'
#
loop_
_entity.id
_entity.type
_entity.pdbx_description
1 polymer ?
#
loop_
_entity_poly.entity_id
_entity_poly.type
_entity_poly.pdbx_seq_one_letter_code
_entity_poly.pdbx_strand_id
1 'polypeptide(L)'
;HQDYGYWYQNGLLFPDLVSVMIAVDPATRENGCLQVLRGSHKMGRVNHILTGEQAGADMEQVDEACKRLETVHCEMTPGDALYFHSNTLHCSAANNSDHARWALICCYNTRSNDPYRESHHPGYTPLKKVEDEMVLKVGRDDAQRSSVEFANLTDEDESAKSLSGTEV
;
A
#
# COMPACT_ATOMS: atom_id res chain seq x y z
N HIS A 1 -3.63 5.07 11.69
CA HIS A 1 -4.83 5.71 11.10
C HIS A 1 -5.77 4.63 10.55
N GLN A 2 -6.87 5.04 9.89
CA GLN A 2 -7.61 4.20 8.92
C GLN A 2 -7.50 4.86 7.55
N ASP A 3 -7.34 4.08 6.47
CA ASP A 3 -7.25 4.63 5.12
C ASP A 3 -8.56 5.32 4.71
N TYR A 4 -9.70 4.72 5.11
CA TYR A 4 -11.02 5.23 4.76
C TYR A 4 -11.28 6.64 5.28
N GLY A 5 -10.63 7.09 6.35
CA GLY A 5 -10.82 8.47 6.80
C GLY A 5 -10.34 9.50 5.79
N TYR A 6 -9.27 9.21 5.05
CA TYR A 6 -8.83 10.04 3.93
C TYR A 6 -9.76 9.89 2.74
N TRP A 7 -10.12 8.66 2.37
CA TRP A 7 -10.96 8.40 1.20
C TRP A 7 -12.40 8.90 1.37
N TYR A 8 -12.92 8.92 2.58
CA TYR A 8 -14.20 9.54 2.91
C TYR A 8 -14.21 11.02 2.53
N GLN A 9 -13.12 11.75 2.81
CA GLN A 9 -12.97 13.14 2.39
C GLN A 9 -12.82 13.29 0.87
N ASN A 10 -12.41 12.23 0.17
CA ASN A 10 -12.30 12.19 -1.29
C ASN A 10 -13.62 11.83 -2.01
N GLY A 11 -14.74 11.74 -1.28
CA GLY A 11 -16.06 11.54 -1.87
C GLY A 11 -16.50 10.08 -1.96
N LEU A 12 -15.90 9.17 -1.21
CA LEU A 12 -16.29 7.76 -1.16
C LEU A 12 -17.32 7.54 -0.06
N LEU A 13 -18.51 7.08 -0.42
CA LEU A 13 -19.63 6.91 0.52
C LEU A 13 -19.54 5.62 1.32
N PHE A 14 -18.92 4.57 0.76
CA PHE A 14 -18.81 3.27 1.41
C PHE A 14 -17.35 2.89 1.64
N PRO A 15 -17.04 2.16 2.73
CA PRO A 15 -15.70 1.68 3.01
C PRO A 15 -15.34 0.41 2.21
N ASP A 16 -15.92 0.22 1.02
CA ASP A 16 -15.77 -0.94 0.15
C ASP A 16 -14.42 -0.92 -0.60
N LEU A 17 -13.34 -0.78 0.18
CA LEU A 17 -11.95 -0.69 -0.26
C LEU A 17 -11.07 -1.64 0.55
N VAL A 18 -10.05 -2.16 -0.10
CA VAL A 18 -9.02 -3.02 0.51
C VAL A 18 -7.63 -2.54 0.13
N SER A 19 -6.75 -2.51 1.10
CA SER A 19 -5.32 -2.25 0.91
C SER A 19 -4.58 -3.59 0.93
N VAL A 20 -3.66 -3.78 -0.01
CA VAL A 20 -2.78 -4.94 -0.10
C VAL A 20 -1.35 -4.43 0.00
N MET A 21 -0.70 -4.72 1.13
CA MET A 21 0.71 -4.39 1.34
C MET A 21 1.54 -5.63 1.02
N ILE A 22 2.44 -5.50 0.05
CA ILE A 22 3.38 -6.54 -0.37
C ILE A 22 4.75 -6.16 0.17
N ALA A 23 5.37 -7.06 0.93
CA ALA A 23 6.70 -6.86 1.48
C ALA A 23 7.73 -6.99 0.35
N VAL A 24 8.50 -5.93 0.08
CA VAL A 24 9.65 -5.97 -0.84
C VAL A 24 10.90 -6.37 -0.09
N ASP A 25 11.08 -5.80 1.11
CA ASP A 25 12.08 -6.20 2.09
C ASP A 25 11.43 -6.98 3.25
N PRO A 26 12.22 -7.68 4.08
CA PRO A 26 11.72 -8.21 5.35
C PRO A 26 11.05 -7.11 6.18
N ALA A 27 9.86 -7.38 6.69
CA ALA A 27 9.21 -6.53 7.70
C ALA A 27 9.30 -7.25 9.05
N THR A 28 10.06 -6.70 9.97
CA THR A 28 10.28 -7.25 11.32
C THR A 28 9.79 -6.25 12.35
N ARG A 29 9.61 -6.70 13.60
CA ARG A 29 9.27 -5.76 14.68
C ARG A 29 10.34 -4.69 14.90
N GLU A 30 11.60 -5.04 14.66
CA GLU A 30 12.75 -4.14 14.83
C GLU A 30 12.78 -3.03 13.76
N ASN A 31 12.52 -3.39 12.50
CA ASN A 31 12.53 -2.43 11.38
C ASN A 31 11.18 -1.74 11.12
N GLY A 32 10.25 -1.88 12.05
CA GLY A 32 8.97 -1.17 12.03
C GLY A 32 7.92 -1.81 11.13
N CYS A 33 7.70 -3.12 11.27
CA CYS A 33 6.58 -3.80 10.61
C CYS A 33 5.23 -3.12 10.89
N LEU A 34 4.26 -3.35 10.01
CA LEU A 34 2.91 -2.84 10.23
C LEU A 34 2.33 -3.45 11.51
N GLN A 35 1.60 -2.63 12.25
CA GLN A 35 0.79 -3.04 13.40
C GLN A 35 -0.67 -2.81 13.05
N VAL A 36 -1.52 -3.77 13.38
CA VAL A 36 -2.97 -3.67 13.18
C VAL A 36 -3.71 -3.99 14.48
N LEU A 37 -4.83 -3.31 14.73
CA LEU A 37 -5.74 -3.72 15.80
C LEU A 37 -6.73 -4.74 15.26
N ARG A 38 -6.63 -6.00 15.71
CA ARG A 38 -7.48 -7.10 15.24
C ARG A 38 -8.95 -6.77 15.47
N GLY A 39 -9.75 -6.84 14.40
CA GLY A 39 -11.19 -6.60 14.45
C GLY A 39 -11.61 -5.12 14.43
N SER A 40 -10.67 -4.17 14.42
CA SER A 40 -10.97 -2.73 14.43
C SER A 40 -11.78 -2.23 13.23
N HIS A 41 -11.73 -2.92 12.08
CA HIS A 41 -12.58 -2.62 10.93
C HIS A 41 -14.09 -2.66 11.26
N LYS A 42 -14.49 -3.41 12.29
CA LYS A 42 -15.87 -3.49 12.76
C LYS A 42 -16.32 -2.28 13.58
N MET A 43 -15.38 -1.41 14.00
CA MET A 43 -15.71 -0.14 14.67
C MET A 43 -16.34 0.87 13.70
N GLY A 44 -16.25 0.62 12.39
CA GLY A 44 -16.63 1.58 11.37
C GLY A 44 -15.57 2.66 11.19
N ARG A 45 -15.97 3.80 10.61
CA ARG A 45 -15.07 4.93 10.36
C ARG A 45 -14.84 5.71 11.65
N VAL A 46 -13.59 5.79 12.08
CA VAL A 46 -13.12 6.72 13.10
C VAL A 46 -12.94 8.10 12.46
N ASN A 47 -13.21 9.17 13.21
CA ASN A 47 -12.99 10.52 12.71
C ASN A 47 -11.49 10.78 12.53
N HIS A 48 -11.13 11.42 11.42
CA HIS A 48 -9.78 11.93 11.24
C HIS A 48 -9.74 13.40 11.63
N ILE A 49 -8.88 13.71 12.59
CA ILE A 49 -8.68 15.04 13.15
C ILE A 49 -7.31 15.53 12.65
N LEU A 50 -7.25 16.81 12.28
CA LEU A 50 -6.01 17.45 11.90
C LEU A 50 -5.19 17.72 13.17
N THR A 51 -4.01 17.13 13.26
CA THR A 51 -3.04 17.35 14.35
C THR A 51 -1.75 17.87 13.74
N GLY A 52 -1.53 19.18 13.84
CA GLY A 52 -0.44 19.85 13.11
C GLY A 52 -0.70 19.82 11.60
N GLU A 53 0.27 19.31 10.82
CA GLU A 53 0.15 19.18 9.36
C GLU A 53 -0.40 17.82 8.91
N GLN A 54 -0.65 16.89 9.83
CA GLN A 54 -1.10 15.54 9.51
C GLN A 54 -2.52 15.28 10.01
N ALA A 55 -3.38 14.77 9.13
CA ALA A 55 -4.67 14.24 9.54
C ALA A 55 -4.50 12.79 10.02
N GLY A 56 -4.88 12.52 11.27
CA GLY A 56 -4.78 11.20 11.91
C GLY A 56 -6.12 10.77 12.49
N ALA A 57 -6.26 9.49 12.81
CA ALA A 57 -7.45 9.02 13.53
C ALA A 57 -7.54 9.67 14.92
N ASP A 58 -8.76 9.95 15.38
CA ASP A 58 -9.06 10.46 16.71
C ASP A 58 -8.41 9.59 17.80
N MET A 59 -7.45 10.17 18.52
CA MET A 59 -6.61 9.44 19.46
C MET A 59 -7.38 8.95 20.68
N GLU A 60 -8.46 9.61 21.10
CA GLU A 60 -9.30 9.10 22.19
C GLU A 60 -9.88 7.74 21.82
N GLN A 61 -10.41 7.61 20.61
CA GLN A 61 -10.96 6.35 20.11
C GLN A 61 -9.89 5.30 19.86
N VAL A 62 -8.72 5.72 19.35
CA VAL A 62 -7.57 4.81 19.14
C VAL A 62 -7.08 4.25 20.48
N ASP A 63 -6.89 5.09 21.50
CA ASP A 63 -6.40 4.68 22.81
C ASP A 63 -7.39 3.72 23.49
N GLU A 64 -8.69 3.99 23.40
CA GLU A 64 -9.71 3.08 23.92
C GLU A 64 -9.77 1.76 23.14
N ALA A 65 -9.53 1.78 21.82
CA ALA A 65 -9.45 0.57 21.01
C ALA A 65 -8.22 -0.27 21.38
N CYS A 66 -7.05 0.34 21.57
CA CYS A 66 -5.82 -0.33 22.00
C CYS A 66 -5.96 -1.05 23.35
N LYS A 67 -6.83 -0.55 24.24
CA LYS A 67 -7.12 -1.22 25.54
C LYS A 67 -7.99 -2.47 25.40
N ARG A 68 -8.72 -2.63 24.28
CA ARG A 68 -9.78 -3.64 24.10
C ARG A 68 -9.50 -4.63 22.98
N LEU A 69 -8.68 -4.25 22.01
CA LEU A 69 -8.36 -5.05 20.84
C LEU A 69 -6.90 -5.48 20.89
N GLU A 70 -6.64 -6.67 20.34
CA GLU A 70 -5.29 -7.19 20.21
C GLU A 70 -4.51 -6.41 19.14
N THR A 71 -3.36 -5.86 19.53
CA THR A 71 -2.36 -5.36 18.58
C THR A 71 -1.58 -6.52 17.99
N VAL A 72 -1.70 -6.71 16.68
CA VAL A 72 -0.98 -7.73 15.91
C VAL A 72 0.16 -7.06 15.17
N HIS A 73 1.38 -7.59 15.34
CA HIS A 73 2.53 -7.21 14.53
C HIS A 73 2.61 -8.10 13.30
N CYS A 74 2.53 -7.47 12.13
CA CYS A 74 2.56 -8.17 10.85
C CYS A 74 4.01 -8.30 10.37
N GLU A 75 4.76 -9.24 10.98
CA GLU A 75 6.08 -9.62 10.46
C GLU A 75 5.92 -10.41 9.16
N MET A 76 6.74 -10.08 8.16
CA MET A 76 6.59 -10.56 6.78
C MET A 76 7.96 -10.79 6.14
N THR A 77 8.04 -11.79 5.29
CA THR A 77 9.17 -12.05 4.41
C THR A 77 8.94 -11.44 3.04
N PRO A 78 10.00 -11.12 2.25
CA PRO A 78 9.83 -10.63 0.89
C PRO A 78 8.89 -11.49 0.05
N GLY A 79 7.90 -10.87 -0.59
CA GLY A 79 6.85 -11.52 -1.36
C GLY A 79 5.57 -11.84 -0.59
N ASP A 80 5.58 -11.79 0.75
CA ASP A 80 4.34 -11.91 1.53
C ASP A 80 3.41 -10.73 1.27
N ALA A 81 2.10 -11.00 1.31
CA ALA A 81 1.06 -10.01 1.11
C ALA A 81 0.09 -9.94 2.30
N LEU A 82 -0.10 -8.74 2.84
CA LEU A 82 -1.07 -8.44 3.87
C LEU A 82 -2.28 -7.71 3.26
N TYR A 83 -3.44 -8.34 3.35
CA TYR A 83 -4.72 -7.77 2.95
C TYR A 83 -5.42 -7.20 4.18
N PHE A 84 -5.83 -5.93 4.13
CA PHE A 84 -6.58 -5.32 5.22
C PHE A 84 -7.64 -4.35 4.72
N HIS A 85 -8.75 -4.32 5.45
CA HIS A 85 -9.89 -3.47 5.14
C HIS A 85 -9.57 -2.00 5.42
N SER A 86 -10.15 -1.08 4.65
CA SER A 86 -9.94 0.37 4.74
C SER A 86 -10.18 1.00 6.12
N ASN A 87 -11.10 0.43 6.91
CA ASN A 87 -11.38 0.78 8.31
C ASN A 87 -10.47 0.08 9.35
N THR A 88 -9.51 -0.74 8.95
CA THR A 88 -8.61 -1.39 9.92
C THR A 88 -7.70 -0.32 10.50
N LEU A 89 -7.72 -0.12 11.82
CA LEU A 89 -6.75 0.74 12.50
C LEU A 89 -5.37 0.09 12.38
N HIS A 90 -4.44 0.83 11.80
CA HIS A 90 -3.07 0.38 11.59
C HIS A 90 -2.06 1.53 11.72
N CYS A 91 -0.82 1.19 12.03
CA CYS A 91 0.32 2.10 12.03
C CYS A 91 1.60 1.32 11.73
N SER A 92 2.70 2.02 11.43
CA SER A 92 4.04 1.42 11.46
C SER A 92 4.77 1.89 12.71
N ALA A 93 5.58 1.02 13.29
CA ALA A 93 6.49 1.42 14.36
C ALA A 93 7.66 2.23 13.79
N ALA A 94 8.43 2.89 14.68
CA ALA A 94 9.73 3.43 14.29
C ALA A 94 10.65 2.29 13.81
N ASN A 95 11.41 2.56 12.75
CA ASN A 95 12.47 1.66 12.32
C ASN A 95 13.70 1.93 13.20
N ASN A 96 14.07 0.96 14.03
CA ASN A 96 15.23 1.06 14.93
C ASN A 96 16.38 0.14 14.49
N SER A 97 16.34 -0.34 13.25
CA SER A 97 17.35 -1.20 12.65
C SER A 97 18.22 -0.44 11.64
N ASP A 98 19.30 -1.07 11.18
CA ASP A 98 20.14 -0.57 10.08
C ASP A 98 19.59 -0.93 8.68
N HIS A 99 18.42 -1.57 8.62
CA HIS A 99 17.83 -2.06 7.37
C HIS A 99 16.62 -1.24 6.94
N ALA A 100 16.53 -0.96 5.64
CA ALA A 100 15.32 -0.39 5.07
C ALA A 100 14.15 -1.39 5.12
N ARG A 101 12.92 -0.88 4.98
CA ARG A 101 11.69 -1.68 4.96
C ARG A 101 10.77 -1.22 3.84
N TRP A 102 11.10 -1.61 2.61
CA TRP A 102 10.30 -1.29 1.45
C TRP A 102 9.05 -2.17 1.37
N ALA A 103 7.93 -1.54 1.04
CA ALA A 103 6.66 -2.21 0.79
C ALA A 103 5.94 -1.55 -0.39
N LEU A 104 5.34 -2.38 -1.24
CA LEU A 104 4.44 -1.93 -2.29
C LEU A 104 3.01 -2.00 -1.75
N ILE A 105 2.27 -0.89 -1.80
CA ILE A 105 0.87 -0.86 -1.35
C ILE A 105 -0.03 -0.65 -2.56
N CYS A 106 -0.89 -1.63 -2.82
CA CYS A 106 -1.92 -1.58 -3.84
C CYS A 106 -3.28 -1.39 -3.17
N CYS A 107 -3.98 -0.32 -3.50
CA CYS A 107 -5.32 -0.03 -2.98
C CYS A 107 -6.36 -0.36 -4.04
N TYR A 108 -7.39 -1.12 -3.66
CA TYR A 108 -8.48 -1.52 -4.54
C TYR A 108 -9.80 -0.93 -4.03
N ASN A 109 -10.61 -0.49 -4.97
CA ASN A 109 -11.96 0.01 -4.73
C ASN A 109 -12.95 -0.80 -5.57
N THR A 110 -14.16 -1.03 -5.05
CA THR A 110 -15.20 -1.67 -5.86
C THR A 110 -15.67 -0.73 -6.98
N ARG A 111 -15.99 -1.30 -8.14
CA ARG A 111 -16.50 -0.53 -9.29
C ARG A 111 -17.72 0.32 -8.96
N SER A 112 -18.59 -0.17 -8.07
CA SER A 112 -19.83 0.51 -7.68
C SER A 112 -19.62 1.63 -6.66
N ASN A 113 -18.45 1.71 -6.02
CA ASN A 113 -18.11 2.71 -5.02
C ASN A 113 -17.31 3.87 -5.66
N ASP A 114 -17.85 4.41 -6.74
CA ASP A 114 -17.25 5.55 -7.45
C ASP A 114 -17.41 6.84 -6.63
N PRO A 115 -16.41 7.74 -6.56
CA PRO A 115 -16.52 8.98 -5.81
C PRO A 115 -17.67 9.86 -6.34
N TYR A 116 -18.50 10.43 -5.45
CA TYR A 116 -19.62 11.29 -5.87
C TYR A 116 -19.19 12.71 -6.30
N ARG A 117 -17.90 13.05 -6.14
CA ARG A 117 -17.32 14.35 -6.47
C ARG A 117 -15.89 14.18 -6.94
N GLU A 118 -15.41 15.15 -7.72
CA GLU A 118 -14.00 15.22 -8.11
C GLU A 118 -13.09 15.40 -6.88
N SER A 119 -12.00 14.65 -6.87
CA SER A 119 -10.95 14.72 -5.85
C SER A 119 -9.66 14.10 -6.40
N HIS A 120 -8.63 13.96 -5.55
CA HIS A 120 -7.41 13.22 -5.90
C HIS A 120 -7.61 11.70 -5.95
N HIS A 121 -8.71 11.16 -5.39
CA HIS A 121 -8.99 9.74 -5.52
C HIS A 121 -9.52 9.45 -6.93
N PRO A 122 -8.94 8.50 -7.66
CA PRO A 122 -9.36 8.22 -9.03
C PRO A 122 -10.77 7.65 -9.07
N GLY A 123 -11.58 8.16 -10.00
CA GLY A 123 -12.86 7.56 -10.35
C GLY A 123 -12.67 6.25 -11.11
N TYR A 124 -13.72 5.44 -11.16
CA TYR A 124 -13.73 4.19 -11.89
C TYR A 124 -13.47 4.42 -13.38
N THR A 125 -12.39 3.82 -13.86
CA THR A 125 -12.04 3.81 -15.28
C THR A 125 -12.06 2.38 -15.80
N PRO A 126 -12.96 2.04 -16.75
CA PRO A 126 -12.93 0.73 -17.38
C PRO A 126 -11.59 0.48 -18.06
N LEU A 127 -10.89 -0.56 -17.63
CA LEU A 127 -9.67 -1.01 -18.30
C LEU A 127 -10.04 -1.73 -19.59
N LYS A 128 -9.50 -1.25 -20.71
CA LYS A 128 -9.58 -1.93 -22.00
C LYS A 128 -8.42 -2.91 -22.08
N LYS A 129 -8.71 -4.21 -22.16
CA LYS A 129 -7.68 -5.20 -22.44
C LYS A 129 -7.11 -4.93 -23.82
N VAL A 130 -5.80 -4.96 -23.92
CA VAL A 130 -5.03 -4.82 -25.17
C VAL A 130 -4.15 -6.04 -25.34
N GLU A 131 -3.66 -6.27 -26.55
CA GLU A 131 -2.65 -7.29 -26.82
C GLU A 131 -1.31 -6.94 -26.17
N ASP A 132 -0.52 -7.96 -25.80
CA ASP A 132 0.73 -7.82 -25.05
C ASP A 132 1.74 -6.86 -25.73
N GLU A 133 1.72 -6.80 -27.06
CA GLU A 133 2.54 -5.91 -27.90
C GLU A 133 2.36 -4.42 -27.56
N MET A 134 1.22 -4.04 -26.99
CA MET A 134 0.96 -2.66 -26.58
C MET A 134 1.88 -2.20 -25.44
N VAL A 135 2.42 -3.12 -24.63
CA VAL A 135 3.41 -2.77 -23.59
C VAL A 135 4.66 -2.18 -24.24
N LEU A 136 5.17 -2.82 -25.30
CA LEU A 136 6.35 -2.33 -26.03
C LEU A 136 6.07 -1.02 -26.75
N LYS A 137 4.89 -0.89 -27.36
CA LYS A 137 4.51 0.33 -28.07
C LYS A 137 4.45 1.54 -27.13
N VAL A 138 3.73 1.40 -26.02
CA VAL A 138 3.58 2.48 -25.04
C VAL A 138 4.89 2.77 -24.30
N GLY A 139 5.63 1.72 -23.90
CA GLY A 139 6.91 1.88 -23.21
C GLY A 139 7.95 2.61 -24.05
N ARG A 140 8.04 2.32 -25.36
CA ARG A 140 8.94 3.04 -26.28
C ARG A 140 8.50 4.48 -26.51
N ASP A 141 7.19 4.74 -26.63
CA ASP A 141 6.65 6.09 -26.78
C ASP A 141 6.86 6.95 -25.51
N ASP A 142 6.86 6.33 -24.33
CA ASP A 142 7.17 7.02 -23.06
C ASP A 142 8.68 7.29 -22.91
N ALA A 143 9.54 6.33 -23.27
CA ALA A 143 10.98 6.51 -23.27
C ALA A 143 11.44 7.66 -24.19
N GLN A 144 10.83 7.76 -25.38
CA GLN A 144 11.06 8.86 -26.31
C GLN A 144 10.64 10.22 -25.75
N ARG A 145 9.58 10.27 -24.92
CA ARG A 145 9.07 11.51 -24.33
C ARG A 145 9.81 11.93 -23.06
N SER A 146 10.32 10.97 -22.29
CA SER A 146 10.90 11.19 -20.97
C SER A 146 12.43 11.32 -20.97
N SER A 147 13.11 11.13 -22.11
CA SER A 147 14.58 11.03 -22.22
C SER A 147 15.18 9.88 -21.38
N VAL A 148 14.35 8.92 -20.96
CA VAL A 148 14.77 7.75 -20.17
C VAL A 148 14.57 6.53 -21.06
N GLU A 149 15.62 5.77 -21.34
CA GLU A 149 15.46 4.55 -22.13
C GLU A 149 14.64 3.51 -21.35
N PHE A 150 13.73 2.81 -22.05
CA PHE A 150 12.99 1.70 -21.46
C PHE A 150 13.99 0.59 -21.16
N ALA A 151 14.07 0.14 -19.90
CA ALA A 151 15.04 -0.86 -19.46
C ALA A 151 15.01 -2.09 -20.38
N ASN A 152 16.15 -2.42 -20.98
CA ASN A 152 16.27 -3.55 -21.88
C ASN A 152 16.59 -4.79 -21.05
N LEU A 153 15.58 -5.33 -20.37
CA LEU A 153 15.70 -6.48 -19.47
C LEU A 153 16.20 -7.76 -20.14
N THR A 154 16.40 -7.78 -21.46
CA THR A 154 17.06 -8.89 -22.17
C THR A 154 18.56 -8.70 -22.34
N ASP A 155 19.04 -7.46 -22.51
CA ASP A 155 20.46 -7.15 -22.65
C ASP A 155 21.11 -6.70 -21.33
N GLU A 156 20.32 -6.18 -20.38
CA GLU A 156 20.77 -5.54 -19.12
C GLU A 156 20.48 -6.37 -17.86
N ASP A 157 19.81 -7.51 -17.98
CA ASP A 157 19.51 -8.38 -16.83
C ASP A 157 20.72 -9.25 -16.45
N GLU A 158 21.49 -8.76 -15.48
CA GLU A 158 22.60 -9.49 -14.85
C GLU A 158 22.16 -10.25 -13.57
N SER A 159 20.86 -10.25 -13.20
CA SER A 159 20.39 -10.71 -11.89
C SER A 159 20.72 -12.19 -11.61
N ALA A 160 20.77 -13.03 -12.65
CA ALA A 160 21.13 -14.44 -12.56
C ALA A 160 22.65 -14.72 -12.49
N LYS A 161 23.53 -13.75 -12.79
CA LYS A 161 25.00 -13.95 -12.77
C LYS A 161 25.58 -13.99 -11.35
N SER A 162 24.81 -13.61 -10.33
CA SER A 162 25.25 -13.66 -8.92
C SER A 162 25.26 -15.07 -8.31
N LEU A 163 24.85 -16.12 -9.04
CA LEU A 163 24.76 -17.50 -8.53
C LEU A 163 25.74 -18.49 -9.18
N SER A 164 26.56 -18.08 -10.16
CA SER A 164 27.56 -18.95 -10.80
C SER A 164 28.98 -18.59 -10.34
N GLY A 165 29.31 -18.90 -9.09
CA GLY A 165 30.62 -18.58 -8.51
C GLY A 165 30.91 -19.23 -7.17
N THR A 166 30.67 -20.54 -7.04
CA THR A 166 31.31 -21.33 -5.99
C THR A 166 31.69 -22.69 -6.58
N GLU A 167 32.80 -22.71 -7.31
CA GLU A 167 33.58 -23.94 -7.51
C GLU A 167 34.78 -23.93 -6.56
N VAL A 168 35.05 -25.13 -6.03
CA VAL A 168 35.92 -25.58 -4.93
C VAL A 168 37.28 -24.89 -4.82
#